data_AF-A0A3D3CU11-F1
#
_entry.id   AF-A0A3D3CU11-F1
#
_cell.length_a   1.000
_cell.length_b   1.000
_cell.length_c   1.000
_cell.angle_alpha   90.00
_cell.angle_beta   90.00
_cell.angle_gamma   90.00
#
_symmetry.space_group_name_H-M   'P 1'
#
loop_
_entity.id
_entity.type
_entity.pdbx_description
1 polymer ?
#
loop_
_entity_poly.entity_id
_entity_poly.type
_entity_poly.pdbx_seq_one_letter_code
_entity_poly.pdbx_strand_id
1 'polypeptide(L)'
;MSTIEKTVYSDYKYGFVTHIEADEAPKGLNEDVIRFISARKKEPQWMLEWRLKAYRHWLTMKTPEWANIKFPPINYQDIIYYSA
;
A
#
# COMPACT_ATOMS: atom_id res chain seq x y z
N MET A 1 -37.64 -5.90 -32.97
CA MET A 1 -36.75 -6.00 -31.79
C MET A 1 -37.51 -5.51 -30.58
N SER A 2 -37.70 -6.43 -29.62
CA SER A 2 -38.57 -6.26 -28.45
C SER A 2 -37.96 -5.24 -27.49
N THR A 3 -38.79 -4.43 -26.82
CA THR A 3 -38.38 -3.44 -25.80
C THR A 3 -37.47 -4.02 -24.72
N ILE A 4 -37.58 -5.33 -24.48
CA ILE A 4 -36.77 -6.09 -23.52
C ILE A 4 -35.29 -6.15 -23.94
N GLU A 5 -35.00 -6.30 -25.24
CA GLU A 5 -33.64 -6.41 -25.76
C GLU A 5 -32.85 -5.10 -25.53
N LYS A 6 -33.50 -3.94 -25.70
CA LYS A 6 -32.88 -2.62 -25.49
C LYS A 6 -32.43 -2.37 -24.05
N THR A 7 -33.14 -2.94 -23.07
CA THR A 7 -32.83 -2.75 -21.65
C THR A 7 -31.67 -3.63 -21.22
N VAL A 8 -31.57 -4.85 -21.77
CA VAL A 8 -30.52 -5.82 -21.44
C VAL A 8 -29.15 -5.42 -22.01
N TYR A 9 -29.12 -4.79 -23.19
CA TYR A 9 -27.87 -4.29 -23.80
C TYR A 9 -27.47 -2.87 -23.36
N SER A 10 -28.16 -2.28 -22.39
CA SER A 10 -27.79 -0.95 -21.89
C SER A 10 -26.64 -1.06 -20.88
N ASP A 11 -25.55 -0.33 -21.13
CA ASP A 11 -24.42 -0.25 -20.19
C ASP A 11 -24.89 0.31 -18.84
N TYR A 12 -24.49 -0.38 -17.77
CA TYR A 12 -24.86 -0.04 -16.39
C TYR A 12 -24.32 1.36 -16.02
N LYS A 13 -25.17 2.39 -16.12
CA LYS A 13 -24.80 3.80 -15.93
C LYS A 13 -24.50 4.22 -14.49
N TYR A 14 -24.80 3.38 -13.50
CA TYR A 14 -24.74 3.74 -12.08
C TYR A 14 -23.57 3.03 -11.38
N GLY A 15 -22.36 3.22 -11.89
CA GLY A 15 -21.14 2.88 -11.16
C GLY A 15 -20.95 3.86 -10.00
N PHE A 16 -21.05 3.39 -8.76
CA PHE A 16 -20.70 4.18 -7.58
C PHE A 16 -19.17 4.34 -7.53
N VAL A 17 -18.65 5.38 -8.18
CA VAL A 17 -17.25 5.82 -8.02
C VAL A 17 -17.20 6.96 -7.04
N THR A 18 -16.74 6.68 -5.82
CA THR A 18 -16.31 7.70 -4.87
C THR A 18 -14.83 7.96 -5.08
N HIS A 19 -14.47 9.15 -5.54
CA HIS A 19 -13.10 9.62 -5.44
C HIS A 19 -12.80 9.86 -3.95
N ILE A 20 -12.05 8.93 -3.37
CA ILE A 20 -11.48 9.10 -2.04
C ILE A 20 -10.17 9.84 -2.28
N GLU A 21 -10.05 11.07 -1.77
CA GLU A 21 -8.74 11.72 -1.65
C GLU A 21 -7.96 10.95 -0.58
N ALA A 22 -7.12 10.02 -1.03
CA ALA A 22 -6.24 9.30 -0.14
C ALA A 22 -4.97 10.13 0.07
N ASP A 23 -4.65 10.43 1.32
CA ASP A 23 -3.38 11.05 1.71
C ASP A 23 -2.28 9.98 1.62
N GLU A 24 -1.87 9.65 0.39
CA GLU A 24 -0.90 8.58 0.15
C GLU A 24 0.52 9.05 0.44
N ALA A 25 1.26 8.27 1.23
CA ALA A 25 2.70 8.43 1.31
C ALA A 25 3.32 8.12 -0.07
N PRO A 26 4.43 8.79 -0.46
CA PRO A 26 5.13 8.44 -1.68
C PRO A 26 5.50 6.95 -1.69
N LYS A 27 5.52 6.37 -2.89
CA LYS A 27 5.91 4.97 -3.08
C LYS A 27 7.27 4.70 -2.46
N GLY A 28 7.35 3.53 -1.84
CA GLY A 28 8.58 2.99 -1.30
C GLY A 28 8.77 3.22 0.19
N LEU A 29 9.79 2.56 0.71
CA LEU A 29 10.09 2.52 2.14
C LEU A 29 11.43 3.20 2.38
N ASN A 30 11.40 4.30 3.13
CA ASN A 30 12.57 5.01 3.64
C ASN A 30 12.29 5.56 5.05
N GLU A 31 13.30 6.13 5.71
CA GLU A 31 13.14 6.70 7.05
C GLU A 31 12.13 7.87 7.08
N ASP A 32 12.03 8.64 6.00
CA ASP A 32 11.14 9.80 5.92
C ASP A 32 9.66 9.38 5.86
N VAL A 33 9.35 8.32 5.11
CA VAL A 33 8.02 7.69 5.06
C VAL A 33 7.65 7.16 6.45
N ILE A 34 8.59 6.52 7.16
CA ILE A 34 8.35 6.03 8.52
C ILE A 34 8.04 7.19 9.47
N ARG A 35 8.79 8.29 9.39
CA ARG A 35 8.54 9.51 10.19
C ARG A 35 7.19 10.14 9.85
N PHE A 36 6.86 10.23 8.55
CA PHE A 36 5.59 10.75 8.07
C PHE A 36 4.41 9.94 8.62
N ILE A 37 4.46 8.61 8.50
CA ILE A 37 3.42 7.70 9.00
C ILE A 37 3.27 7.84 10.52
N SER A 38 4.38 7.88 11.24
CA SER A 38 4.36 8.00 12.71
C SER A 38 3.74 9.33 13.16
N ALA A 39 4.08 10.43 12.48
CA ALA A 39 3.51 11.75 12.73
C ALA A 39 2.00 11.79 12.43
N ARG A 40 1.56 11.24 11.29
CA ARG A 40 0.14 11.13 10.92
C ARG A 40 -0.67 10.35 11.94
N LYS A 41 -0.09 9.28 12.48
CA LYS A 41 -0.73 8.41 13.47
C LYS A 41 -0.61 8.92 14.91
N LYS A 42 0.05 10.07 15.14
CA LYS A 42 0.31 10.66 16.47
C LYS A 42 0.94 9.65 17.43
N GLU A 43 1.88 8.87 16.93
CA GLU A 43 2.56 7.85 17.73
C GLU A 43 3.54 8.49 18.74
N PRO A 44 3.74 7.87 19.92
CA PRO A 44 4.73 8.34 20.88
C PRO A 44 6.16 8.12 20.36
N GLN A 45 7.10 8.94 20.83
CA GLN A 45 8.50 8.96 20.36
C GLN A 45 9.20 7.58 20.39
N TRP A 46 8.95 6.79 21.43
CA TRP A 46 9.54 5.45 21.56
C TRP A 46 9.10 4.50 20.43
N MET A 47 7.88 4.69 19.90
CA MET A 47 7.34 3.87 18.82
C MET A 47 8.00 4.25 17.48
N LEU A 48 8.23 5.55 17.24
CA LEU A 48 8.99 6.01 16.08
C LEU A 48 10.41 5.44 16.09
N GLU A 49 11.10 5.51 17.22
CA GLU A 49 12.46 4.97 17.37
C GLU A 49 12.51 3.46 17.15
N TRP A 50 11.51 2.74 17.67
CA TRP A 50 11.38 1.31 17.45
C TRP A 50 11.19 0.97 15.96
N ARG A 51 10.33 1.70 15.24
CA ARG A 51 10.14 1.54 13.79
C ARG A 51 11.40 1.82 13.00
N LEU A 52 12.12 2.90 13.33
CA LEU A 52 13.38 3.25 12.66
C LEU A 52 14.46 2.18 12.92
N LYS A 53 14.55 1.66 14.15
CA LYS A 53 15.46 0.56 14.47
C LYS A 53 15.13 -0.71 13.68
N ALA A 54 13.84 -1.05 13.57
CA ALA A 54 13.39 -2.20 12.78
C ALA A 54 13.74 -2.04 11.29
N TYR A 55 13.52 -0.85 10.72
CA TYR A 55 13.88 -0.57 9.33
C TYR A 55 15.38 -0.70 9.07
N ARG A 56 16.22 -0.13 9.93
CA ARG A 56 17.68 -0.26 9.82
C ARG A 56 18.15 -1.71 9.92
N HIS A 57 17.55 -2.50 10.81
CA HIS A 57 17.85 -3.92 10.90
C HIS A 57 17.41 -4.67 9.65
N TRP A 58 16.21 -4.39 9.15
CA TRP A 58 15.68 -5.00 7.94
C TRP A 58 16.57 -4.77 6.70
N LEU A 59 17.16 -3.58 6.55
CA LEU A 59 18.12 -3.30 5.48
C LEU A 59 19.36 -4.22 5.50
N THR A 60 19.71 -4.79 6.65
CA THR A 60 20.83 -5.74 6.77
C THR A 60 20.44 -7.20 6.52
N MET A 61 19.13 -7.48 6.43
CA MET A 61 18.62 -8.82 6.24
C MET A 61 18.72 -9.23 4.77
N LYS A 62 18.94 -10.54 4.56
CA LYS A 62 18.84 -11.16 3.24
C LYS A 62 17.53 -11.93 3.14
N THR A 63 16.98 -11.99 1.94
CA THR A 63 15.79 -12.81 1.67
C THR A 63 16.11 -14.28 2.00
N PRO A 64 15.29 -14.95 2.82
CA PRO A 64 15.49 -16.36 3.13
C PRO A 64 15.21 -17.24 1.91
N GLU A 65 16.13 -18.16 1.60
CA GLU A 65 16.03 -19.08 0.45
C GLU A 65 15.82 -20.55 0.86
N TRP A 66 15.68 -20.83 2.16
CA TRP A 66 15.54 -22.21 2.66
C TRP A 66 14.21 -22.88 2.27
N ALA A 67 13.20 -22.08 1.87
CA ALA A 67 11.92 -22.60 1.42
C ALA A 67 12.02 -23.07 -0.05
N ASN A 68 11.49 -24.25 -0.36
CA ASN A 68 11.41 -24.77 -1.73
C ASN A 68 10.27 -24.11 -2.53
N ILE A 69 10.28 -22.78 -2.60
CA ILE A 69 9.26 -21.97 -3.29
C ILE A 69 10.01 -20.95 -4.16
N LYS A 70 9.57 -20.81 -5.41
CA LYS A 70 10.10 -19.80 -6.33
C LYS A 70 9.10 -18.67 -6.46
N PHE A 71 9.52 -17.46 -6.12
CA PHE A 71 8.75 -16.23 -6.32
C PHE A 71 9.67 -15.14 -6.89
N PRO A 72 9.12 -14.21 -7.68
CA PRO A 72 9.90 -13.08 -8.18
C PRO A 72 10.36 -12.20 -7.01
N PRO A 73 11.50 -11.49 -7.14
CA PRO A 73 11.96 -10.57 -6.10
C PRO A 73 10.90 -9.50 -5.83
N ILE A 74 10.64 -9.25 -4.55
CA ILE A 74 9.67 -8.25 -4.12
C ILE A 74 10.28 -6.86 -4.31
N ASN A 75 9.64 -6.01 -5.11
CA ASN A 75 10.02 -4.61 -5.21
C ASN A 75 9.39 -3.81 -4.07
N TYR A 76 10.07 -3.76 -2.93
CA TYR A 76 9.61 -3.00 -1.76
C TYR A 76 9.48 -1.49 -2.03
N GLN A 77 10.14 -0.96 -3.06
CA GLN A 77 10.08 0.47 -3.39
C GLN A 77 8.85 0.85 -4.24
N ASP A 78 8.10 -0.12 -4.77
CA ASP A 78 6.86 0.14 -5.52
C ASP A 78 5.59 0.02 -4.64
N ILE A 79 5.77 -0.30 -3.35
CA ILE A 79 4.66 -0.46 -2.40
C ILE A 79 4.31 0.89 -1.76
N ILE A 80 3.02 1.18 -1.63
CA ILE A 80 2.51 2.32 -0.85
C ILE A 80 2.27 1.83 0.58
N TYR A 81 3.02 2.38 1.54
CA TYR A 81 3.00 1.93 2.94
C TYR A 81 1.97 2.66 3.82
N TYR A 82 1.31 3.68 3.28
CA TYR A 82 0.26 4.43 3.97
C TYR A 82 -0.72 5.04 2.97
N SER A 83 -2.00 4.75 3.21
CA SER A 83 -3.16 5.31 2.53
C SER A 83 -4.24 5.45 3.62
N ALA A 84 -4.74 6.66 3.82
CA ALA A 84 -5.72 7.01 4.84
C ALA A 84 -6.57 8.20 4.39
#